data_AF-A0A7J8E1T4-F1
#
_entry.id   AF-A0A7J8E1T4-F1
#
_cell.length_a   1.000
_cell.length_b   1.000
_cell.length_c   1.000
_cell.angle_alpha   90.00
_cell.angle_beta   90.00
_cell.angle_gamma   90.00
#
_symmetry.space_group_name_H-M   'P 1'
#
loop_
_entity.id
_entity.type
_entity.pdbx_description
1 polymer ?
#
loop_
_entity_poly.entity_id
_entity_poly.type
_entity_poly.pdbx_seq_one_letter_code
_entity_poly.pdbx_strand_id
1 'polypeptide(L)'
;MHSSSCDRFRASPVNDIFCQSLPGSPFKPLTLRQLEQQEEILRVPFRRNKEEDLPSTKEERFPAVHKPIAIGSQPMLTVGTTHISKLTDDQLIKEFLSGSYCFHGGVGWWKYEFCYGKHVHQYHEDKDSGKTAVVVGTWNQDEHIEWAKKNTARAYHLQDDGTQTVRMVSHFYGNGDVCDITDKPRQVTVKLKCKESDSPHAVTVYMLEPHSCQYILGVESPVICKILDTADENGLLSLPN
;
A
#
# COMPACT_ATOMS: atom_id res chain seq x y z
N MET A 1 -59.88 -20.58 11.23
CA MET A 1 -59.33 -20.69 12.61
C MET A 1 -57.82 -20.91 12.51
N HIS A 2 -57.08 -20.63 13.59
CA HIS A 2 -55.63 -20.90 13.77
C HIS A 2 -54.62 -19.99 13.02
N SER A 3 -54.57 -18.74 13.49
CA SER A 3 -53.40 -17.96 14.00
C SER A 3 -51.94 -18.26 13.59
N SER A 4 -51.19 -17.15 13.46
CA SER A 4 -49.73 -16.97 13.71
C SER A 4 -48.74 -17.62 12.72
N SER A 5 -47.50 -17.14 12.55
CA SER A 5 -46.75 -16.07 13.25
C SER A 5 -46.02 -15.12 12.26
N CYS A 6 -45.54 -13.97 12.76
CA CYS A 6 -44.57 -13.10 12.05
C CYS A 6 -43.22 -13.14 12.78
N ASP A 7 -42.25 -13.88 12.27
CA ASP A 7 -40.92 -13.98 12.88
C ASP A 7 -39.94 -12.90 12.37
N ARG A 8 -39.43 -12.11 13.31
CA ARG A 8 -38.52 -11.00 13.06
C ARG A 8 -37.06 -11.47 13.11
N PHE A 9 -36.56 -12.03 12.00
CA PHE A 9 -35.14 -12.30 11.85
C PHE A 9 -34.32 -11.00 12.00
N ARG A 10 -33.48 -10.91 13.03
CA ARG A 10 -32.63 -9.75 13.32
C ARG A 10 -31.23 -10.16 13.79
N ALA A 11 -30.36 -10.50 12.85
CA ALA A 11 -28.91 -10.55 13.05
C ALA A 11 -28.19 -10.44 11.70
N SER A 12 -27.79 -9.23 11.30
CA SER A 12 -26.80 -8.95 10.24
C SER A 12 -26.38 -7.48 10.25
N PRO A 13 -25.14 -7.15 10.66
CA PRO A 13 -24.35 -6.07 10.08
C PRO A 13 -23.66 -6.61 8.81
N VAL A 14 -23.93 -5.98 7.67
CA VAL A 14 -23.44 -6.37 6.34
C VAL A 14 -21.91 -6.30 6.24
N ASN A 15 -21.26 -7.31 5.65
CA ASN A 15 -20.09 -7.14 4.76
C ASN A 15 -19.63 -8.38 3.96
N ASP A 16 -20.22 -9.57 4.15
CA ASP A 16 -19.93 -10.73 3.30
C ASP A 16 -20.57 -10.61 1.89
N ILE A 17 -19.83 -10.05 0.94
CA ILE A 17 -20.25 -9.98 -0.47
C ILE A 17 -19.99 -11.32 -1.18
N PHE A 18 -20.92 -12.26 -1.02
CA PHE A 18 -20.90 -13.54 -1.75
C PHE A 18 -21.28 -13.37 -3.23
N CYS A 19 -20.31 -13.04 -4.07
CA CYS A 19 -20.46 -13.02 -5.52
C CYS A 19 -20.67 -14.44 -6.09
N GLN A 20 -21.93 -14.81 -6.37
CA GLN A 20 -22.28 -16.02 -7.11
C GLN A 20 -22.69 -15.67 -8.56
N SER A 21 -22.14 -16.38 -9.54
CA SER A 21 -22.51 -16.21 -10.96
C SER A 21 -23.89 -16.82 -11.22
N LEU A 22 -24.83 -16.04 -11.75
CA LEU A 22 -26.16 -16.54 -12.14
C LEU A 22 -26.05 -17.54 -13.31
N PRO A 23 -26.97 -18.53 -13.44
CA PRO A 23 -27.01 -19.42 -14.59
C PRO A 23 -27.08 -18.64 -15.92
N GLY A 24 -26.20 -18.97 -16.87
CA GLY A 24 -26.07 -18.24 -18.14
C GLY A 24 -25.20 -16.97 -18.09
N SER A 25 -24.63 -16.61 -16.94
CA SER A 25 -23.62 -15.55 -16.85
C SER A 25 -22.42 -15.88 -17.76
N PRO A 26 -21.92 -14.92 -18.56
CA PRO A 26 -20.79 -15.20 -19.45
C PRO A 26 -19.51 -15.41 -18.64
N PHE A 27 -18.78 -16.50 -18.92
CA PHE A 27 -17.49 -16.85 -18.29
C PHE A 27 -16.37 -15.78 -18.46
N LYS A 28 -16.60 -14.74 -19.26
CA LYS A 28 -15.67 -13.64 -19.50
C LYS A 28 -16.43 -12.34 -19.76
N PRO A 29 -16.12 -11.22 -19.09
CA PRO A 29 -16.80 -9.96 -19.33
C PRO A 29 -16.57 -9.45 -20.77
N LEU A 30 -17.59 -8.81 -21.33
CA LEU A 30 -17.61 -8.38 -22.74
C LEU A 30 -16.46 -7.41 -23.08
N THR A 31 -16.15 -6.48 -22.17
CA THR A 31 -15.02 -5.55 -22.29
C THR A 31 -13.67 -6.27 -22.39
N LEU A 32 -13.47 -7.38 -21.66
CA LEU A 32 -12.23 -8.15 -21.73
C LEU A 32 -12.10 -8.88 -23.07
N ARG A 33 -13.21 -9.40 -23.63
CA ARG A 33 -13.22 -9.95 -25.00
C ARG A 33 -12.93 -8.89 -26.05
N GLN A 34 -13.46 -7.67 -25.89
CA GLN A 34 -13.21 -6.55 -26.80
C GLN A 34 -11.73 -6.11 -26.77
N LEU A 35 -11.12 -6.05 -25.59
CA LEU A 35 -9.69 -5.73 -25.43
C LEU A 35 -8.80 -6.81 -26.04
N GLU A 36 -9.14 -8.10 -25.89
CA GLU A 36 -8.38 -9.20 -26.51
C GLU A 36 -8.48 -9.18 -28.04
N GLN A 37 -9.66 -8.91 -28.61
CA GLN A 37 -9.81 -8.69 -30.05
C GLN A 37 -9.01 -7.47 -30.53
N GLN A 38 -8.94 -6.41 -29.72
CA GLN A 38 -8.14 -5.22 -30.02
C GLN A 38 -6.63 -5.51 -29.97
N GLU A 39 -6.17 -6.36 -29.04
CA GLU A 39 -4.78 -6.83 -29.00
C GLU A 39 -4.46 -7.72 -30.22
N GLU A 40 -5.38 -8.62 -30.60
CA GLU A 40 -5.21 -9.50 -31.77
C GLU A 40 -5.14 -8.71 -33.09
N ILE A 41 -5.91 -7.62 -33.22
CA ILE A 41 -5.83 -6.67 -34.34
C ILE A 41 -4.50 -5.89 -34.35
N LEU A 42 -3.88 -5.65 -33.18
CA LEU A 42 -2.61 -4.93 -33.04
C LEU A 42 -1.36 -5.81 -33.24
N ARG A 43 -1.51 -7.14 -33.33
CA ARG A 43 -0.39 -8.07 -33.56
C ARG A 43 0.09 -8.04 -35.02
N VAL A 44 1.08 -7.19 -35.29
CA VAL A 44 1.74 -7.06 -36.59
C VAL A 44 2.30 -8.43 -37.06
N PRO A 45 1.97 -8.91 -38.27
CA PRO A 45 2.35 -10.25 -38.71
C PRO A 45 3.83 -10.33 -39.11
N PHE A 46 4.66 -10.89 -38.22
CA PHE A 46 6.03 -11.29 -38.55
C PHE A 46 6.03 -12.42 -39.59
N ARG A 47 6.27 -12.09 -40.87
CA ARG A 47 6.54 -13.09 -41.90
C ARG A 47 7.90 -13.76 -41.64
N ARG A 48 7.88 -14.99 -41.13
CA ARG A 48 9.03 -15.90 -41.18
C ARG A 48 8.87 -16.81 -42.39
N ASN A 49 9.91 -16.98 -43.20
CA ASN A 49 9.89 -17.88 -44.35
C ASN A 49 9.87 -19.35 -43.90
N LYS A 50 9.53 -20.21 -44.87
CA LYS A 50 9.11 -21.61 -44.72
C LYS A 50 10.29 -22.59 -44.52
N GLU A 51 9.93 -23.86 -44.36
CA GLU A 51 10.74 -25.11 -44.38
C GLU A 51 11.28 -25.52 -42.99
N GLU A 52 11.02 -26.74 -42.47
CA GLU A 52 10.31 -27.92 -43.02
C GLU A 52 9.56 -28.76 -41.94
N ASP A 53 8.67 -29.65 -42.42
CA ASP A 53 7.75 -30.58 -41.71
C ASP A 53 8.47 -31.83 -41.10
N LEU A 54 7.98 -32.72 -40.20
CA LEU A 54 6.76 -33.05 -39.40
C LEU A 54 7.18 -34.22 -38.41
N PRO A 55 6.33 -34.90 -37.56
CA PRO A 55 4.96 -34.68 -37.10
C PRO A 55 4.74 -34.71 -35.54
N SER A 56 3.49 -34.53 -35.12
CA SER A 56 2.97 -34.51 -33.74
C SER A 56 2.82 -35.88 -33.04
N THR A 57 2.93 -35.89 -31.69
CA THR A 57 2.10 -36.77 -30.83
C THR A 57 1.72 -36.12 -29.49
N LYS A 58 0.39 -36.00 -29.28
CA LYS A 58 -0.38 -36.01 -28.00
C LYS A 58 -0.05 -35.01 -26.87
N GLU A 59 -1.07 -34.24 -26.49
CA GLU A 59 -1.31 -33.85 -25.09
C GLU A 59 -1.63 -35.08 -24.23
N GLU A 60 -1.13 -35.16 -22.99
CA GLU A 60 -1.77 -35.95 -21.93
C GLU A 60 -1.88 -35.13 -20.63
N ARG A 61 -2.96 -35.41 -19.88
CA ARG A 61 -3.50 -34.58 -18.81
C ARG A 61 -3.00 -35.06 -17.44
N PHE A 62 -2.08 -34.33 -16.81
CA PHE A 62 -1.59 -34.67 -15.48
C PHE A 62 -2.70 -34.60 -14.41
N PRO A 63 -2.90 -35.67 -13.61
CA PRO A 63 -3.97 -35.72 -12.60
C PRO A 63 -3.57 -35.07 -11.27
N ALA A 64 -4.53 -34.40 -10.62
CA ALA A 64 -4.33 -33.77 -9.32
C ALA A 64 -4.52 -34.77 -8.15
N VAL A 65 -3.43 -35.40 -7.68
CA VAL A 65 -3.38 -36.08 -6.37
C VAL A 65 -2.02 -35.90 -5.72
N HIS A 66 -1.95 -35.13 -4.63
CA HIS A 66 -0.90 -35.24 -3.62
C HIS A 66 -1.54 -35.52 -2.26
N LYS A 67 -1.21 -36.67 -1.66
CA LYS A 67 -1.58 -37.00 -0.27
C LYS A 67 -0.62 -36.28 0.69
N PRO A 68 -1.05 -35.83 1.87
CA PRO A 68 -0.15 -35.26 2.85
C PRO A 68 0.80 -36.33 3.41
N ILE A 69 2.10 -36.06 3.37
CA ILE A 69 3.11 -36.77 4.15
C ILE A 69 3.40 -35.92 5.39
N ALA A 70 3.25 -36.51 6.58
CA ALA A 70 3.52 -35.84 7.84
C ALA A 70 4.91 -36.21 8.37
N ILE A 71 5.85 -35.26 8.39
CA ILE A 71 7.18 -35.41 9.02
C ILE A 71 7.53 -34.15 9.81
N GLY A 72 7.90 -34.35 11.08
CA GLY A 72 9.02 -33.65 11.73
C GLY A 72 9.04 -32.12 11.78
N SER A 73 8.22 -31.55 12.67
CA SER A 73 8.56 -30.39 13.52
C SER A 73 9.82 -29.57 13.19
N GLN A 74 9.66 -28.48 12.44
CA GLN A 74 10.49 -27.27 12.58
C GLN A 74 9.56 -26.04 12.61
N PRO A 75 9.84 -25.02 13.45
CA PRO A 75 9.04 -23.80 13.47
C PRO A 75 9.31 -22.96 12.20
N MET A 76 8.30 -22.81 11.35
CA MET A 76 8.36 -21.82 10.27
C MET A 76 8.48 -20.42 10.88
N LEU A 77 9.55 -19.70 10.53
CA LEU A 77 9.67 -18.27 10.79
C LEU A 77 8.71 -17.51 9.85
N THR A 78 7.50 -17.25 10.34
CA THR A 78 6.52 -16.40 9.66
C THR A 78 6.94 -14.93 9.75
N VAL A 79 7.67 -14.47 8.74
CA VAL A 79 7.98 -13.04 8.56
C VAL A 79 6.68 -12.25 8.37
N GLY A 80 6.45 -11.22 9.18
CA GLY A 80 5.45 -10.19 8.91
C GLY A 80 4.16 -10.16 9.74
N THR A 81 4.15 -10.56 11.02
CA THR A 81 3.05 -10.11 11.95
C THR A 81 3.35 -10.15 13.45
N THR A 82 4.36 -10.89 13.90
CA THR A 82 4.49 -11.32 15.32
C THR A 82 4.89 -10.26 16.35
N HIS A 83 5.22 -9.03 15.93
CA HIS A 83 5.66 -7.95 16.83
C HIS A 83 4.64 -6.81 17.05
N ILE A 84 3.62 -6.67 16.18
CA ILE A 84 2.69 -5.53 16.21
C ILE A 84 1.67 -5.68 17.35
N SER A 85 1.32 -6.91 17.72
CA SER A 85 0.21 -7.26 18.62
C SER A 85 0.47 -7.09 20.13
N LYS A 86 1.40 -6.19 20.52
CA LYS A 86 1.69 -5.86 21.93
C LYS A 86 2.00 -4.40 22.23
N LEU A 87 2.07 -3.53 21.22
CA LEU A 87 2.22 -2.09 21.45
C LEU A 87 0.86 -1.52 21.88
N THR A 88 0.82 -0.72 22.96
CA THR A 88 -0.30 0.21 23.13
C THR A 88 -0.19 1.29 22.06
N ASP A 89 -1.31 1.90 21.65
CA ASP A 89 -1.29 2.96 20.63
C ASP A 89 -0.33 4.10 21.03
N ASP A 90 -0.28 4.44 22.32
CA ASP A 90 0.62 5.48 22.85
C ASP A 90 2.10 5.09 22.74
N GLN A 91 2.42 3.79 22.85
CA GLN A 91 3.77 3.27 22.63
C GLN A 91 4.10 3.28 21.13
N LEU A 92 3.18 2.83 20.28
CA LEU A 92 3.31 2.89 18.83
C LEU A 92 3.51 4.34 18.33
N ILE A 93 2.81 5.31 18.92
CA ILE A 93 3.00 6.75 18.67
C ILE A 93 4.40 7.22 19.08
N LYS A 94 4.87 6.82 20.26
CA LYS A 94 6.21 7.20 20.77
C LYS A 94 7.33 6.59 19.94
N GLU A 95 7.21 5.33 19.55
CA GLU A 95 8.18 4.65 18.69
C GLU A 95 8.13 5.19 17.25
N PHE A 96 6.95 5.52 16.73
CA PHE A 96 6.81 6.16 15.42
C PHE A 96 7.43 7.56 15.41
N LEU A 97 7.06 8.47 16.32
CA LEU A 97 7.53 9.86 16.31
C LEU A 97 9.02 10.03 16.70
N SER A 98 9.62 9.06 17.39
CA SER A 98 11.09 8.97 17.56
C SER A 98 11.80 8.25 16.38
N GLY A 99 11.03 7.78 15.40
CA GLY A 99 11.48 7.02 14.24
C GLY A 99 12.14 5.68 14.60
N SER A 100 11.88 5.11 15.78
CA SER A 100 12.33 3.75 16.12
C SER A 100 11.42 2.68 15.52
N TYR A 101 10.16 3.03 15.28
CA TYR A 101 9.23 2.27 14.45
C TYR A 101 8.98 3.01 13.12
N CYS A 102 8.80 2.24 12.05
CA CYS A 102 8.62 2.75 10.70
C CYS A 102 7.37 2.15 10.07
N PHE A 103 6.64 2.92 9.26
CA PHE A 103 5.51 2.40 8.50
C PHE A 103 5.99 1.73 7.22
N HIS A 104 5.58 0.48 7.01
CA HIS A 104 5.88 -0.32 5.82
C HIS A 104 4.63 -0.54 4.97
N GLY A 105 4.79 -0.67 3.66
CA GLY A 105 3.70 -1.04 2.75
C GLY A 105 4.12 -1.11 1.29
N GLY A 106 3.20 -0.84 0.37
CA GLY A 106 3.40 -0.97 -1.08
C GLY A 106 2.89 -2.30 -1.65
N VAL A 107 2.30 -2.24 -2.85
CA VAL A 107 1.62 -3.35 -3.52
C VAL A 107 2.41 -3.88 -4.72
N GLY A 108 2.28 -5.18 -5.02
CA GLY A 108 3.05 -5.82 -6.08
C GLY A 108 4.56 -5.81 -5.80
N TRP A 109 5.35 -5.46 -6.83
CA TRP A 109 6.83 -5.41 -6.80
C TRP A 109 7.38 -4.44 -5.75
N TRP A 110 6.92 -3.19 -5.78
CA TRP A 110 7.47 -2.14 -4.93
C TRP A 110 6.97 -2.22 -3.48
N LYS A 111 7.91 -1.95 -2.58
CA LYS A 111 7.70 -1.78 -1.15
C LYS A 111 8.23 -0.42 -0.72
N TYR A 112 7.63 0.10 0.35
CA TYR A 112 7.97 1.40 0.91
C TYR A 112 8.19 1.24 2.42
N GLU A 113 9.17 1.96 2.93
CA GLU A 113 9.49 2.08 4.36
C GLU A 113 9.61 3.58 4.66
N PHE A 114 8.92 4.03 5.70
CA PHE A 114 8.94 5.41 6.14
C PHE A 114 9.17 5.50 7.64
N CYS A 115 10.31 6.10 8.02
CA CYS A 115 10.71 6.35 9.38
C CYS A 115 10.61 7.85 9.66
N TYR A 116 9.71 8.25 10.58
CA TYR A 116 9.46 9.66 10.90
C TYR A 116 10.74 10.36 11.36
N GLY A 117 10.98 11.57 10.87
CA GLY A 117 12.17 12.36 11.21
C GLY A 117 13.50 11.74 10.75
N LYS A 118 13.46 10.74 9.85
CA LYS A 118 14.65 10.02 9.36
C LYS A 118 14.68 9.89 7.84
N HIS A 119 13.85 9.02 7.25
CA HIS A 119 13.98 8.66 5.83
C HIS A 119 12.72 8.03 5.23
N VAL A 120 12.68 8.04 3.90
CA VAL A 120 11.77 7.25 3.05
C VAL A 120 12.61 6.37 2.13
N HIS A 121 12.44 5.06 2.22
CA HIS A 121 13.04 4.08 1.30
C HIS A 121 11.98 3.48 0.37
N GLN A 122 12.36 3.28 -0.89
CA GLN A 122 11.68 2.40 -1.84
C GLN A 122 12.55 1.15 -2.00
N TYR A 123 11.95 -0.04 -2.03
CA TYR A 123 12.69 -1.28 -2.23
C TYR A 123 11.86 -2.36 -2.95
N HIS A 124 12.56 -3.36 -3.47
CA HIS A 124 11.97 -4.66 -3.84
C HIS A 124 12.90 -5.78 -3.34
N GLU A 125 12.35 -6.99 -3.22
CA GLU A 125 13.05 -8.17 -2.72
C GLU A 125 12.87 -9.33 -3.70
N ASP A 126 13.96 -9.70 -4.37
CA ASP A 126 14.04 -10.82 -5.30
C ASP A 126 14.70 -12.03 -4.65
N LYS A 127 14.31 -13.22 -5.09
CA LYS A 127 14.83 -14.49 -4.53
C LYS A 127 16.31 -14.73 -4.84
N ASP A 128 16.77 -14.24 -6.00
CA ASP A 128 18.09 -14.54 -6.53
C ASP A 128 19.09 -13.38 -6.33
N SER A 129 18.61 -12.13 -6.35
CA SER A 129 19.42 -10.91 -6.16
C SER A 129 19.24 -10.22 -4.80
N GLY A 130 18.28 -10.64 -3.99
CA GLY A 130 18.05 -10.09 -2.65
C GLY A 130 17.30 -8.75 -2.64
N LYS A 131 17.59 -7.91 -1.64
CA LYS A 131 16.92 -6.61 -1.44
C LYS A 131 17.64 -5.49 -2.19
N THR A 132 16.99 -4.93 -3.21
CA THR A 132 17.39 -3.67 -3.84
C THR A 132 16.64 -2.53 -3.16
N ALA A 133 17.34 -1.50 -2.68
CA ALA A 133 16.75 -0.35 -2.02
C ALA A 133 17.29 0.98 -2.61
N VAL A 134 16.45 2.02 -2.57
CA VAL A 134 16.73 3.39 -3.02
C VAL A 134 16.22 4.37 -1.96
N VAL A 135 17.05 5.35 -1.61
CA VAL A 135 16.67 6.48 -0.75
C VAL A 135 15.84 7.47 -1.56
N VAL A 136 14.56 7.58 -1.23
CA VAL A 136 13.62 8.50 -1.90
C VAL A 136 13.71 9.91 -1.30
N GLY A 137 14.05 9.99 -0.01
CA GLY A 137 14.39 11.21 0.69
C GLY A 137 14.80 10.97 2.14
N THR A 138 15.58 11.91 2.66
CA THR A 138 16.12 11.99 4.02
C THR A 138 15.53 13.21 4.72
N TRP A 139 15.34 13.13 6.03
CA TRP A 139 14.82 14.25 6.82
C TRP A 139 15.87 15.34 7.02
N ASN A 140 15.47 16.59 6.78
CA ASN A 140 16.17 17.76 7.28
C ASN A 140 15.12 18.77 7.77
N GLN A 141 15.17 19.11 9.05
CA GLN A 141 14.18 19.97 9.70
C GLN A 141 14.22 21.41 9.15
N ASP A 142 15.41 21.94 8.82
CA ASP A 142 15.53 23.31 8.30
C ASP A 142 15.01 23.40 6.86
N GLU A 143 15.33 22.41 6.01
CA GLU A 143 14.76 22.30 4.66
C GLU A 143 13.23 22.15 4.70
N HIS A 144 12.70 21.35 5.64
CA HIS A 144 11.26 21.20 5.78
C HIS A 144 10.58 22.48 6.27
N ILE A 145 11.16 23.21 7.24
CA ILE A 145 10.64 24.51 7.70
C ILE A 145 10.68 25.55 6.56
N GLU A 146 11.75 25.59 5.76
CA GLU A 146 11.81 26.41 4.56
C GLU A 146 10.74 26.03 3.52
N TRP A 147 10.50 24.74 3.32
CA TRP A 147 9.45 24.23 2.45
C TRP A 147 8.05 24.60 2.97
N ALA A 148 7.77 24.40 4.25
CA ALA A 148 6.49 24.67 4.89
C ALA A 148 6.12 26.16 4.81
N LYS A 149 7.08 27.06 5.04
CA LYS A 149 6.90 28.51 4.87
C LYS A 149 6.59 28.92 3.43
N LYS A 150 7.08 28.18 2.44
CA LYS A 150 6.77 28.38 1.00
C LYS A 150 5.47 27.68 0.59
N ASN A 151 4.92 26.78 1.42
CA ASN A 151 3.79 25.91 1.09
C ASN A 151 2.77 25.77 2.24
N THR A 152 2.49 26.84 2.99
CA THR A 152 1.68 26.82 4.23
C THR A 152 0.33 26.10 4.07
N ALA A 153 -0.41 26.39 3.00
CA ALA A 153 -1.70 25.75 2.68
C ALA A 153 -1.60 24.27 2.23
N ARG A 154 -0.42 23.64 2.36
CA ARG A 154 -0.14 22.21 2.15
C ARG A 154 0.53 21.57 3.37
N ALA A 155 1.19 22.36 4.23
CA ALA A 155 1.89 21.89 5.42
C ALA A 155 0.94 21.20 6.41
N TYR A 156 -0.24 21.79 6.62
CA TYR A 156 -1.37 21.16 7.31
C TYR A 156 -2.69 21.48 6.60
N HIS A 157 -3.71 20.65 6.81
CA HIS A 157 -5.06 20.83 6.32
C HIS A 157 -6.06 20.72 7.47
N LEU A 158 -6.81 21.80 7.72
CA LEU A 158 -7.79 21.86 8.79
C LEU A 158 -9.11 21.15 8.44
N GLN A 159 -9.84 20.75 9.48
CA GLN A 159 -11.20 20.20 9.46
C GLN A 159 -12.03 20.84 10.57
N ASP A 160 -13.34 20.95 10.35
CA ASP A 160 -14.29 21.60 11.27
C ASP A 160 -15.43 20.62 11.60
N ASP A 161 -15.13 19.67 12.50
CA ASP A 161 -16.10 18.72 13.05
C ASP A 161 -16.25 18.80 14.59
N GLY A 162 -15.49 19.70 15.23
CA GLY A 162 -15.48 19.89 16.68
C GLY A 162 -14.72 18.83 17.49
N THR A 163 -14.09 17.84 16.84
CA THR A 163 -13.34 16.74 17.48
C THR A 163 -11.91 16.58 16.98
N GLN A 164 -11.66 16.80 15.68
CA GLN A 164 -10.33 16.85 15.08
C GLN A 164 -10.19 18.12 14.23
N THR A 165 -9.20 18.94 14.57
CA THR A 165 -8.92 20.21 13.88
C THR A 165 -7.99 20.04 12.68
N VAL A 166 -7.11 19.03 12.68
CA VAL A 166 -6.16 18.76 11.58
C VAL A 166 -6.44 17.39 10.94
N ARG A 167 -6.77 17.38 9.64
CA ARG A 167 -7.06 16.14 8.87
C ARG A 167 -5.82 15.49 8.24
N MET A 168 -4.80 16.30 7.96
CA MET A 168 -3.59 15.87 7.28
C MET A 168 -2.44 16.86 7.54
N VAL A 169 -1.22 16.34 7.69
CA VAL A 169 0.02 17.13 7.57
C VAL A 169 0.87 16.62 6.40
N SER A 170 1.70 17.50 5.84
CA SER A 170 2.67 17.19 4.79
C SER A 170 4.08 17.54 5.25
N HIS A 171 5.00 16.58 5.18
CA HIS A 171 6.41 16.75 5.50
C HIS A 171 7.29 16.62 4.25
N PHE A 172 8.39 17.36 4.20
CA PHE A 172 9.33 17.33 3.09
C PHE A 172 10.60 16.56 3.48
N TYR A 173 11.01 15.65 2.61
CA TYR A 173 12.25 14.87 2.73
C TYR A 173 13.05 15.07 1.43
N GLY A 174 14.12 15.86 1.51
CA GLY A 174 15.06 16.11 0.41
C GLY A 174 16.14 15.04 0.33
N ASN A 175 17.26 15.30 -0.34
CA ASN A 175 18.51 14.53 -0.21
C ASN A 175 18.35 12.99 -0.30
N GLY A 176 17.54 12.49 -1.25
CA GLY A 176 17.54 11.09 -1.66
C GLY A 176 18.63 10.78 -2.69
N ASP A 177 18.72 9.52 -3.11
CA ASP A 177 19.71 9.06 -4.09
C ASP A 177 19.62 9.85 -5.41
N VAL A 178 20.75 10.07 -6.07
CA VAL A 178 20.82 10.84 -7.32
C VAL A 178 20.00 10.15 -8.42
N CYS A 179 19.12 10.94 -9.05
CA CYS A 179 18.26 10.55 -10.14
C CYS A 179 19.07 10.43 -11.44
N ASP A 180 19.09 9.24 -12.01
CA ASP A 180 19.70 8.90 -13.31
C ASP A 180 19.09 9.70 -14.49
N ILE A 181 17.81 10.10 -14.38
CA ILE A 181 17.10 10.86 -15.42
C ILE A 181 17.32 12.38 -15.31
N THR A 182 17.54 12.92 -14.10
CA THR A 182 17.54 14.38 -13.85
C THR A 182 18.83 14.94 -13.23
N ASP A 183 19.78 14.07 -12.90
CA ASP A 183 21.07 14.36 -12.24
C ASP A 183 20.93 15.17 -10.94
N LYS A 184 19.85 14.89 -10.19
CA LYS A 184 19.49 15.58 -8.93
C LYS A 184 19.08 14.57 -7.86
N PRO A 185 19.29 14.87 -6.56
CA PRO A 185 18.74 14.07 -5.46
C PRO A 185 17.24 13.84 -5.62
N ARG A 186 16.77 12.62 -5.34
CA ARG A 186 15.35 12.33 -5.18
C ARG A 186 14.77 13.13 -4.00
N GLN A 187 13.49 13.49 -4.10
CA GLN A 187 12.77 14.20 -3.05
C GLN A 187 11.33 13.69 -2.91
N VAL A 188 10.79 13.69 -1.70
CA VAL A 188 9.42 13.21 -1.42
C VAL A 188 8.67 14.11 -0.44
N THR A 189 7.40 14.39 -0.77
CA THR A 189 6.44 14.95 0.19
C THR A 189 5.66 13.81 0.84
N VAL A 190 5.91 13.53 2.11
CA VAL A 190 5.15 12.55 2.90
C VAL A 190 3.87 13.21 3.38
N LYS A 191 2.72 12.54 3.20
CA LYS A 191 1.39 13.02 3.62
C LYS A 191 0.79 12.07 4.63
N LEU A 192 0.81 12.49 5.89
CA LEU A 192 0.20 11.78 7.02
C LEU A 192 -1.28 12.17 7.11
N LYS A 193 -2.17 11.19 7.06
CA LYS A 193 -3.62 11.40 7.06
C LYS A 193 -4.31 10.51 8.09
N CYS A 194 -5.30 11.08 8.79
CA CYS A 194 -6.24 10.28 9.54
C CYS A 194 -7.11 9.43 8.60
N LYS A 195 -7.33 8.17 8.98
CA LYS A 195 -8.25 7.25 8.30
C LYS A 195 -8.77 6.23 9.28
N GLU A 196 -10.03 6.39 9.67
CA GLU A 196 -10.75 5.44 10.52
C GLU A 196 -10.79 4.03 9.92
N SER A 197 -10.71 3.02 10.78
CA SER A 197 -10.78 1.60 10.42
C SER A 197 -11.11 0.75 11.65
N ASP A 198 -11.84 -0.35 11.46
CA ASP A 198 -12.14 -1.34 12.50
C ASP A 198 -10.88 -2.03 13.06
N SER A 199 -9.73 -1.90 12.38
CA SER A 199 -8.42 -2.35 12.84
C SER A 199 -7.54 -1.14 13.22
N PRO A 200 -7.25 -0.91 14.51
CA PRO A 200 -6.53 0.29 14.96
C PRO A 200 -5.09 0.38 14.42
N HIS A 201 -4.50 -0.77 14.08
CA HIS A 201 -3.15 -0.88 13.53
C HIS A 201 -3.14 -1.02 11.99
N ALA A 202 -4.26 -0.74 11.31
CA ALA A 202 -4.30 -0.69 9.85
C ALA A 202 -3.44 0.47 9.33
N VAL A 203 -2.54 0.19 8.38
CA VAL A 203 -1.70 1.20 7.72
C VAL A 203 -1.79 0.99 6.22
N THR A 204 -2.13 2.05 5.48
CA THR A 204 -2.07 2.08 4.01
C THR A 204 -0.91 2.99 3.60
N VAL A 205 0.11 2.44 2.91
CA VAL A 205 1.23 3.21 2.34
C VAL A 205 1.24 3.09 0.83
N TYR A 206 1.28 4.22 0.12
CA TYR A 206 1.39 4.28 -1.33
C TYR A 206 2.29 5.43 -1.78
N MET A 207 2.88 5.28 -2.98
CA MET A 207 3.74 6.30 -3.60
C MET A 207 3.11 6.75 -4.92
N LEU A 208 3.22 8.05 -5.21
CA LEU A 208 2.88 8.65 -6.50
C LEU A 208 4.10 9.43 -7.01
N GLU A 209 4.39 9.37 -8.31
CA GLU A 209 5.46 10.14 -8.97
C GLU A 209 4.84 11.13 -9.96
N PRO A 210 4.39 12.33 -9.51
CA PRO A 210 3.82 13.34 -10.39
C PRO A 210 4.83 13.92 -11.40
N HIS A 211 6.12 13.95 -11.04
CA HIS A 211 7.24 14.36 -11.90
C HIS A 211 8.43 13.44 -11.64
N SER A 212 9.28 13.20 -12.64
CA SER A 212 10.45 12.32 -12.52
C SER A 212 11.31 12.64 -11.30
N CYS A 213 11.53 11.66 -10.44
CA CYS A 213 12.27 11.74 -9.18
C CYS A 213 11.72 12.73 -8.14
N GLN A 214 10.45 13.16 -8.27
CA GLN A 214 9.72 13.93 -7.26
C GLN A 214 8.46 13.17 -6.85
N TYR A 215 8.40 12.75 -5.60
CA TYR A 215 7.40 11.79 -5.12
C TYR A 215 6.42 12.38 -4.11
N ILE A 216 5.26 11.75 -3.98
CA ILE A 216 4.31 11.94 -2.89
C ILE A 216 4.05 10.58 -2.23
N LEU A 217 4.46 10.43 -0.98
CA LEU A 217 4.16 9.24 -0.18
C LEU A 217 2.87 9.50 0.62
N GLY A 218 1.81 8.77 0.34
CA GLY A 218 0.60 8.78 1.17
C GLY A 218 0.69 7.73 2.27
N VAL A 219 0.46 8.15 3.52
CA VAL A 219 0.37 7.26 4.68
C VAL A 219 -0.96 7.53 5.41
N GLU A 220 -1.81 6.52 5.47
CA GLU A 220 -3.17 6.59 6.04
C GLU A 220 -3.35 5.51 7.11
N SER A 221 -3.72 5.90 8.34
CA SER A 221 -3.88 4.98 9.48
C SER A 221 -4.74 5.59 10.61
N PRO A 222 -5.45 4.79 11.43
CA PRO A 222 -6.14 5.30 12.63
C PRO A 222 -5.18 5.88 13.67
N VAL A 223 -3.97 5.33 13.82
CA VAL A 223 -3.00 5.84 14.82
C VAL A 223 -2.55 7.28 14.53
N ILE A 224 -2.60 7.70 13.25
CA ILE A 224 -2.30 9.08 12.85
C ILE A 224 -3.37 10.05 13.36
N CYS A 225 -4.64 9.63 13.45
CA CYS A 225 -5.74 10.46 13.95
C CYS A 225 -5.48 10.99 15.37
N LYS A 226 -4.75 10.22 16.20
CA LYS A 226 -4.42 10.57 17.60
C LYS A 226 -3.35 11.65 17.74
N ILE A 227 -2.65 12.02 16.66
CA ILE A 227 -1.48 12.91 16.70
C ILE A 227 -1.57 14.12 15.78
N LEU A 228 -2.51 14.19 14.83
CA LEU A 228 -2.58 15.32 13.89
C LEU A 228 -2.85 16.66 14.57
N ASP A 229 -3.67 16.69 15.62
CA ASP A 229 -3.95 17.91 16.39
C ASP A 229 -2.77 18.37 17.27
N THR A 230 -1.66 17.63 17.27
CA THR A 230 -0.37 18.06 17.87
C THR A 230 0.52 18.84 16.89
N ALA A 231 0.05 19.08 15.67
CA ALA A 231 0.77 19.77 14.62
C ALA A 231 1.00 21.26 14.92
N ASP A 232 2.23 21.73 14.69
CA ASP A 232 2.53 23.16 14.68
C ASP A 232 2.17 23.85 13.35
N GLU A 233 2.48 25.14 13.23
CA GLU A 233 2.31 25.95 12.02
C GLU A 233 3.09 25.44 10.78
N ASN A 234 4.11 24.60 10.98
CA ASN A 234 4.90 23.95 9.94
C ASN A 234 4.38 22.53 9.61
N GLY A 235 3.45 22.00 10.40
CA GLY A 235 2.92 20.64 10.32
C GLY A 235 3.71 19.60 11.15
N LEU A 236 4.70 20.02 11.96
CA LEU A 236 5.50 19.14 12.81
C LEU A 236 4.64 18.56 13.94
N LEU A 237 4.57 17.22 14.01
CA LEU A 237 3.82 16.51 15.05
C LEU A 237 4.68 16.34 16.31
N SER A 238 4.01 16.32 17.47
CA SER A 238 4.62 16.12 18.78
C SER A 238 3.90 15.00 19.55
N LEU A 239 4.37 14.66 20.76
CA LEU A 239 3.66 13.69 21.60
C LEU A 239 2.41 14.35 22.20
N PRO A 240 1.23 13.70 22.16
CA PRO A 240 0.07 14.18 22.90
C PRO A 240 0.33 14.12 24.41
N ASN A 241 -0.22 15.10 25.14
CA ASN A 241 -0.12 15.26 26.59
C ASN A 241 -1.07 14.33 27.37
#